data_AF-W4LLN6-F1
#
_entry.id   AF-W4LLN6-F1
#
_cell.length_a   1.000
_cell.length_b   1.000
_cell.length_c   1.000
_cell.angle_alpha   90.00
_cell.angle_beta   90.00
_cell.angle_gamma   90.00
#
_symmetry.space_group_name_H-M   'P 1'
#
loop_
_entity.id
_entity.type
_entity.pdbx_description
1 polymer ?
#
loop_
_entity_poly.entity_id
_entity_poly.type
_entity_poly.pdbx_seq_one_letter_code
_entity_poly.pdbx_strand_id
1 'polypeptide(L)'
;MVEPEGIIWNMWQRDDYPNWSLPGLEAAKCAALQGQDAYDDMHFRLFRGFFEQGVNIANIDEVLALARQSPLLDYGRFFDDLDSGVTRRAIFDEYEEAVNDYLVYAIPTVIFPDNERVVGAVPIEEYEKVLEKFGVT
;
A
#
# COMPACT_ATOMS: atom_id res chain seq x y z
N MET A 1 -14.66 14.48 -22.25
CA MET A 1 -14.35 14.28 -20.82
C MET A 1 -13.10 13.42 -20.77
N VAL A 2 -12.05 13.88 -20.10
CA VAL A 2 -10.87 13.06 -19.83
C VAL A 2 -11.30 12.09 -18.71
N GLU A 3 -11.14 10.79 -18.93
CA GLU A 3 -11.32 9.80 -17.88
C GLU A 3 -10.35 10.13 -16.73
N PRO A 4 -10.76 10.08 -15.47
CA PRO A 4 -9.85 10.34 -14.36
C PRO A 4 -8.68 9.35 -14.44
N GLU A 5 -7.45 9.89 -14.49
CA GLU A 5 -6.25 9.06 -14.38
C GLU A 5 -6.09 8.61 -12.92
N GLY A 6 -6.11 7.29 -12.68
CA GLY A 6 -5.85 6.72 -11.36
C GLY A 6 -6.82 5.62 -10.95
N ILE A 7 -6.80 5.31 -9.65
CA ILE A 7 -7.73 4.35 -9.02
C ILE A 7 -9.10 5.01 -8.88
N ILE A 8 -10.14 4.31 -9.31
CA ILE A 8 -11.53 4.80 -9.19
C ILE A 8 -12.14 4.23 -7.91
N TRP A 9 -12.68 5.10 -7.07
CA TRP A 9 -13.42 4.63 -5.89
C TRP A 9 -14.84 4.20 -6.29
N ASN A 10 -15.21 2.98 -5.90
CA ASN A 10 -16.56 2.47 -5.96
C ASN A 10 -17.08 2.19 -4.54
N MET A 11 -18.37 2.45 -4.30
CA MET A 11 -19.00 2.12 -3.03
C MET A 11 -19.00 0.60 -2.82
N TRP A 12 -18.56 0.15 -1.64
CA TRP A 12 -18.58 -1.27 -1.28
C TRP A 12 -20.01 -1.83 -1.24
N GLN A 13 -20.23 -2.98 -1.89
CA GLN A 13 -21.57 -3.59 -2.03
C GLN A 13 -21.75 -4.93 -1.27
N ARG A 14 -20.65 -5.50 -0.75
CA ARG A 14 -20.68 -6.79 -0.04
C ARG A 14 -20.85 -6.58 1.47
N ASP A 15 -21.22 -7.64 2.19
CA ASP A 15 -21.39 -7.61 3.65
C ASP A 15 -20.08 -7.83 4.44
N ASP A 16 -19.00 -8.20 3.75
CA ASP A 16 -17.70 -8.53 4.32
C ASP A 16 -16.64 -7.43 4.15
N TYR A 17 -16.99 -6.18 4.50
CA TYR A 17 -16.02 -5.08 4.42
C TYR A 17 -14.76 -5.36 5.26
N PRO A 18 -13.53 -5.14 4.74
CA PRO A 18 -12.29 -5.41 5.48
C PRO A 18 -12.21 -4.60 6.77
N ASN A 19 -11.95 -5.27 7.90
CA ASN A 19 -11.78 -4.62 9.21
C ASN A 19 -10.33 -4.26 9.56
N TRP A 20 -9.37 -4.71 8.75
CA TRP A 20 -7.93 -4.48 8.90
C TRP A 20 -7.23 -4.75 7.57
N SER A 21 -5.96 -4.37 7.44
CA SER A 21 -5.20 -4.46 6.18
C SER A 21 -3.96 -5.33 6.24
N LEU A 22 -3.69 -6.01 7.37
CA LEU A 22 -2.43 -6.74 7.56
C LEU A 22 -2.14 -7.79 6.48
N PRO A 23 -3.11 -8.63 6.03
CA PRO A 23 -2.85 -9.59 4.95
C PRO A 23 -2.43 -8.93 3.64
N GLY A 24 -3.06 -7.81 3.27
CA GLY A 24 -2.66 -7.00 2.12
C GLY A 24 -1.26 -6.38 2.28
N LEU A 25 -0.91 -5.91 3.48
CA LEU A 25 0.43 -5.37 3.78
C LEU A 25 1.52 -6.46 3.69
N GLU A 26 1.25 -7.65 4.23
CA GLU A 26 2.14 -8.81 4.14
C GLU A 26 2.37 -9.21 2.68
N ALA A 27 1.31 -9.25 1.86
CA ALA A 27 1.42 -9.54 0.44
C ALA A 27 2.25 -8.48 -0.30
N ALA A 28 2.00 -7.18 -0.08
CA ALA A 28 2.82 -6.13 -0.69
C ALA A 28 4.30 -6.27 -0.32
N LYS A 29 4.62 -6.55 0.95
CA LYS A 29 6.02 -6.76 1.36
C LYS A 29 6.65 -8.03 0.79
N CYS A 30 5.91 -9.12 0.67
CA CYS A 30 6.43 -10.34 0.04
C CYS A 30 6.74 -10.09 -1.44
N ALA A 31 5.91 -9.31 -2.14
CA ALA A 31 6.20 -8.85 -3.49
C ALA A 31 7.48 -7.99 -3.56
N ALA A 32 7.71 -7.12 -2.58
CA ALA A 32 8.93 -6.30 -2.49
C ALA A 32 10.21 -7.13 -2.35
N LEU A 33 10.15 -8.35 -1.78
CA LEU A 33 11.31 -9.27 -1.74
C LEU A 33 11.74 -9.75 -3.14
N GLN A 34 10.89 -9.57 -4.16
CA GLN A 34 11.19 -9.89 -5.55
C GLN A 34 11.62 -8.67 -6.38
N GLY A 35 11.50 -7.45 -5.83
CA GLY A 35 11.92 -6.20 -6.45
C GLY A 35 10.85 -5.10 -6.45
N GLN A 36 11.25 -3.89 -6.82
CA GLN A 36 10.37 -2.71 -6.82
C GLN A 36 9.19 -2.87 -7.79
N ASP A 37 9.43 -3.35 -9.02
CA ASP A 37 8.36 -3.51 -10.02
C ASP A 37 7.29 -4.51 -9.56
N ALA A 38 7.70 -5.59 -8.88
CA ALA A 38 6.79 -6.57 -8.29
C ALA A 38 5.97 -5.97 -7.14
N TYR A 39 6.61 -5.17 -6.29
CA TYR A 39 5.92 -4.39 -5.26
C TYR A 39 4.89 -3.45 -5.87
N ASP A 40 5.26 -2.63 -6.85
CA ASP A 40 4.37 -1.62 -7.45
C ASP A 40 3.15 -2.29 -8.11
N ASP A 41 3.36 -3.37 -8.87
CA ASP A 41 2.26 -4.12 -9.48
C ASP A 41 1.34 -4.74 -8.42
N MET A 42 1.89 -5.37 -7.37
CA MET A 42 1.06 -5.92 -6.28
C MET A 42 0.33 -4.83 -5.50
N HIS A 43 0.98 -3.71 -5.21
CA HIS A 43 0.42 -2.56 -4.52
C HIS A 43 -0.79 -2.00 -5.29
N PHE A 44 -0.65 -1.72 -6.59
CA PHE A 44 -1.76 -1.23 -7.39
C PHE A 44 -2.87 -2.27 -7.58
N ARG A 45 -2.55 -3.58 -7.63
CA ARG A 45 -3.57 -4.64 -7.64
C ARG A 45 -4.39 -4.66 -6.37
N LEU A 46 -3.77 -4.55 -5.20
CA LEU A 46 -4.47 -4.48 -3.92
C LEU A 46 -5.38 -3.26 -3.85
N PHE A 47 -4.87 -2.09 -4.26
CA PHE A 47 -5.66 -0.86 -4.28
C PHE A 47 -6.84 -0.94 -5.25
N ARG A 48 -6.63 -1.38 -6.49
CA ARG A 48 -7.71 -1.58 -7.47
C ARG A 48 -8.70 -2.65 -7.00
N GLY A 49 -8.20 -3.74 -6.43
CA GLY A 49 -9.02 -4.78 -5.82
C GLY A 49 -9.97 -4.19 -4.78
N PHE A 50 -9.43 -3.46 -3.82
CA PHE A 50 -10.21 -2.88 -2.73
C PHE A 50 -11.15 -1.76 -3.21
N PHE A 51 -10.63 -0.77 -3.94
CA PHE A 51 -11.37 0.44 -4.30
C PHE A 51 -12.30 0.28 -5.51
N GLU A 52 -11.92 -0.51 -6.51
CA GLU A 52 -12.68 -0.64 -7.76
C GLU A 52 -13.54 -1.91 -7.78
N GLN A 53 -13.04 -3.02 -7.23
CA GLN A 53 -13.55 -4.36 -7.51
C GLN A 53 -14.28 -5.01 -6.33
N GLY A 54 -14.27 -4.40 -5.14
CA GLY A 54 -14.89 -4.99 -3.94
C GLY A 54 -14.17 -6.25 -3.45
N VAL A 55 -12.84 -6.31 -3.62
CA VAL A 55 -11.98 -7.39 -3.12
C VAL A 55 -11.64 -7.15 -1.66
N ASN A 56 -11.86 -8.16 -0.83
CA ASN A 56 -11.59 -8.13 0.58
C ASN A 56 -10.11 -8.40 0.85
N ILE A 57 -9.31 -7.35 0.96
CA ILE A 57 -7.86 -7.45 1.21
C ILE A 57 -7.49 -7.92 2.64
N ALA A 58 -8.48 -8.15 3.51
CA ALA A 58 -8.31 -8.87 4.78
C ALA A 58 -8.49 -10.39 4.64
N ASN A 59 -9.00 -10.86 3.50
CA ASN A 59 -9.16 -12.27 3.18
C ASN A 59 -7.95 -12.77 2.37
N ILE A 60 -7.20 -13.70 2.95
CA ILE A 60 -5.98 -14.24 2.34
C ILE A 60 -6.23 -14.92 0.99
N ASP A 61 -7.37 -15.60 0.82
CA ASP A 61 -7.68 -16.29 -0.44
C ASP A 61 -7.90 -15.29 -1.59
N GLU A 62 -8.55 -14.16 -1.31
CA GLU A 62 -8.75 -13.11 -2.31
C GLU A 62 -7.43 -12.37 -2.62
N VAL A 63 -6.58 -12.15 -1.62
CA VAL A 63 -5.23 -11.60 -1.81
C VAL A 63 -4.36 -12.53 -2.68
N LEU A 64 -4.39 -13.84 -2.42
CA LEU A 64 -3.71 -14.84 -3.24
C LEU A 64 -4.25 -14.88 -4.67
N ALA A 65 -5.57 -14.70 -4.85
CA ALA A 65 -6.18 -14.64 -6.17
C ALA A 65 -5.72 -13.40 -6.97
N LEU A 66 -5.50 -12.25 -6.32
CA LEU A 66 -4.88 -11.08 -6.95
C LEU A 66 -3.41 -11.33 -7.31
N ALA A 67 -2.63 -11.92 -6.40
CA ALA A 67 -1.21 -12.21 -6.61
C ALA A 67 -0.99 -13.16 -7.80
N ARG A 68 -1.86 -14.17 -7.99
CA ARG A 68 -1.80 -15.09 -9.14
C ARG A 68 -1.95 -14.41 -10.49
N GLN A 69 -2.56 -13.23 -10.53
CA GLN A 69 -2.77 -12.48 -11.77
C GLN A 69 -1.58 -11.56 -12.09
N SER A 70 -0.59 -11.45 -11.20
CA SER A 70 0.60 -10.65 -11.43
C SER A 70 1.53 -11.36 -12.43
N PRO A 71 1.92 -10.70 -13.53
CA PRO A 71 2.95 -11.22 -14.43
C PRO A 71 4.36 -10.99 -13.91
N LEU A 72 4.53 -10.20 -12.84
CA LEU A 72 5.82 -9.81 -12.28
C LEU A 72 6.21 -10.62 -11.04
N LEU A 73 5.29 -11.42 -10.50
CA LEU A 73 5.55 -12.29 -9.36
C LEU A 73 5.90 -13.71 -9.81
N ASP A 74 7.01 -14.22 -9.28
CA ASP A 74 7.14 -15.66 -9.06
C ASP A 74 6.15 -16.04 -7.94
N TYR A 75 4.99 -16.53 -8.35
CA TYR A 75 3.91 -16.86 -7.42
C TYR A 75 4.30 -17.96 -6.42
N GLY A 76 5.14 -18.92 -6.82
CA GLY A 76 5.58 -20.01 -5.93
C GLY A 76 6.41 -19.45 -4.79
N ARG A 77 7.45 -18.68 -5.13
CA ARG A 77 8.27 -17.98 -4.13
C ARG A 77 7.45 -17.02 -3.27
N PHE A 78 6.56 -16.24 -3.89
CA PHE A 78 5.67 -15.31 -3.18
C PHE A 78 4.81 -16.03 -2.15
N PHE A 79 4.23 -17.17 -2.52
CA PHE A 79 3.40 -17.97 -1.63
C PHE A 79 4.21 -18.50 -0.45
N ASP A 80 5.40 -19.05 -0.69
CA ASP A 80 6.28 -19.55 0.37
C ASP A 80 6.70 -18.43 1.34
N ASP A 81 7.05 -17.25 0.83
CA ASP A 81 7.39 -16.07 1.65
C ASP A 81 6.18 -15.64 2.52
N LEU A 82 4.98 -15.61 1.94
CA LEU A 82 3.76 -15.22 2.64
C LEU A 82 3.34 -16.24 3.70
N ASP A 83 3.39 -17.54 3.39
CA ASP A 83 3.07 -18.64 4.32
C ASP A 83 4.05 -18.69 5.49
N SER A 84 5.34 -18.42 5.23
CA SER A 84 6.36 -18.35 6.28
C SER A 84 6.20 -17.15 7.23
N GLY A 85 5.45 -16.12 6.82
CA GLY A 85 5.27 -14.88 7.58
C GLY A 85 6.53 -14.02 7.69
N VAL A 86 7.50 -14.19 6.78
CA VAL A 86 8.85 -13.57 6.86
C VAL A 86 8.81 -12.03 6.94
N THR A 87 7.77 -11.40 6.39
CA THR A 87 7.63 -9.94 6.34
C THR A 87 6.91 -9.35 7.55
N ARG A 88 6.26 -10.18 8.38
CA ARG A 88 5.38 -9.72 9.45
C ARG A 88 6.09 -8.86 10.48
N ARG A 89 7.31 -9.24 10.89
CA ARG A 89 8.08 -8.48 11.87
C ARG A 89 8.42 -7.08 11.34
N ALA A 90 8.84 -6.96 10.08
CA ALA A 90 9.16 -5.69 9.47
C ALA A 90 7.94 -4.74 9.42
N ILE A 91 6.72 -5.25 9.21
CA ILE A 91 5.50 -4.42 9.24
C ILE A 91 5.30 -3.80 10.62
N PHE A 92 5.49 -4.58 11.69
CA PHE A 92 5.34 -4.07 13.04
C PHE A 92 6.46 -3.10 13.41
N ASP A 93 7.70 -3.37 13.00
CA ASP A 93 8.83 -2.47 13.23
C ASP A 93 8.58 -1.11 12.56
N GLU A 94 8.12 -1.09 11.30
CA GLU A 94 7.79 0.15 10.59
C GLU A 94 6.59 0.88 11.19
N TYR A 95 5.58 0.14 11.67
CA TYR A 95 4.45 0.74 12.37
C TYR A 95 4.90 1.37 13.70
N GLU A 96 5.73 0.68 14.47
CA GLU A 96 6.29 1.19 15.73
C GLU A 96 7.16 2.43 15.48
N GLU A 97 8.01 2.42 14.46
CA GLU A 97 8.81 3.57 14.04
C GLU A 97 7.91 4.75 13.65
N ALA A 98 6.90 4.51 12.79
CA ALA A 98 5.98 5.55 12.35
C ALA A 98 5.23 6.22 13.52
N VAL A 99 4.76 5.43 14.50
CA VAL A 99 4.00 5.94 15.65
C VAL A 99 4.91 6.58 16.70
N ASN A 100 6.02 5.94 17.06
CA ASN A 100 6.83 6.33 18.22
C ASN A 100 7.85 7.41 17.87
N ASP A 101 8.49 7.30 16.69
CA ASP A 101 9.61 8.17 16.33
C ASP A 101 9.12 9.35 15.48
N TYR A 102 8.18 9.09 14.56
CA TYR A 102 7.65 10.11 13.65
C TYR A 102 6.30 10.68 14.06
N LEU A 103 5.63 10.12 15.08
CA LEU A 103 4.33 10.57 15.57
C LEU A 103 3.26 10.62 14.46
N VAL A 104 3.23 9.61 13.60
CA VAL A 104 2.21 9.44 12.55
C VAL A 104 0.90 8.98 13.19
N TYR A 105 -0.18 9.74 12.95
CA TYR A 105 -1.52 9.46 13.51
C TYR A 105 -2.61 9.30 12.44
N ALA A 106 -2.28 9.50 11.16
CA ALA A 106 -3.19 9.39 10.04
C ALA A 106 -2.44 8.99 8.77
N ILE A 107 -3.15 8.42 7.80
CA ILE A 107 -2.62 8.07 6.49
C ILE A 107 -3.43 8.74 5.36
N PRO A 108 -2.80 9.04 4.21
CA PRO A 108 -1.35 9.04 4.01
C PRO A 108 -0.66 10.16 4.81
N THR A 109 0.56 9.91 5.27
CA THR A 109 1.46 10.93 5.82
C THR A 109 2.79 10.80 5.13
N VAL A 110 3.30 11.90 4.58
CA VAL A 110 4.64 11.97 4.00
C VAL A 110 5.52 12.83 4.90
N ILE A 111 6.70 12.31 5.22
CA ILE A 111 7.67 12.94 6.10
C ILE A 111 8.87 13.37 5.25
N PHE A 112 9.22 14.63 5.38
CA PHE A 112 10.35 15.28 4.71
C PHE A 112 11.52 15.43 5.71
N PRO A 113 12.72 15.84 5.25
CA PRO A 113 13.81 16.18 6.16
C PRO A 113 13.37 17.20 7.23
N ASP A 114 14.09 17.23 8.35
CA ASP A 114 13.78 18.07 9.53
C ASP A 114 12.40 17.82 10.17
N ASN A 115 11.78 16.66 9.87
CA ASN A 115 10.48 16.23 10.39
C ASN A 115 9.29 17.12 9.95
N GLU A 116 9.46 17.87 8.85
CA GLU A 116 8.36 18.51 8.15
C GLU A 116 7.43 17.44 7.56
N ARG A 117 6.11 17.66 7.60
CA ARG A 117 5.12 16.63 7.24
C ARG A 117 3.95 17.18 6.45
N VAL A 118 3.47 16.38 5.51
CA VAL A 118 2.18 16.57 4.83
C VAL A 118 1.27 15.41 5.23
N VAL A 119 0.10 15.74 5.79
CA VAL A 119 -0.86 14.77 6.30
C VAL A 119 -2.14 14.82 5.48
N GLY A 120 -2.56 13.66 4.95
CA GLY A 120 -3.76 13.48 4.16
C GLY A 120 -3.53 13.47 2.65
N ALA A 121 -4.56 13.06 1.92
CA ALA A 121 -4.62 13.14 0.47
C ALA A 121 -4.90 14.59 0.02
N VAL A 122 -3.90 15.45 0.20
CA VAL A 122 -3.94 16.87 -0.19
C VAL A 122 -3.59 17.06 -1.67
N PRO A 123 -3.93 18.22 -2.28
CA PRO A 123 -3.51 18.56 -3.64
C PRO A 123 -1.99 18.51 -3.82
N ILE A 124 -1.53 18.24 -5.03
CA ILE A 124 -0.09 18.07 -5.34
C ILE A 124 0.72 19.33 -4.99
N GLU A 125 0.09 20.50 -5.09
CA GLU A 125 0.69 21.80 -4.80
C GLU A 125 1.13 21.93 -3.33
N GLU A 126 0.50 21.20 -2.40
CA GLU A 126 0.95 21.17 -1.00
C GLU A 126 2.28 20.42 -0.84
N TYR A 127 2.51 19.39 -1.66
CA TYR A 127 3.80 18.70 -1.70
C TYR A 127 4.87 19.58 -2.37
N GLU A 128 4.53 20.24 -3.48
CA GLU A 128 5.44 21.15 -4.20
C GLU A 128 5.96 22.28 -3.29
N LYS A 129 5.08 22.92 -2.51
CA LYS A 129 5.48 23.96 -1.53
C LYS A 129 6.52 23.47 -0.52
N VAL A 130 6.47 22.20 -0.12
CA VAL A 130 7.45 21.63 0.81
C VAL A 130 8.75 21.32 0.07
N LEU A 131 8.66 20.72 -1.12
CA LEU A 131 9.81 20.41 -1.97
C LEU A 131 10.62 21.67 -2.35
N GLU A 132 9.95 22.79 -2.62
CA GLU A 132 10.57 24.08 -2.90
C GLU A 132 11.51 24.54 -1.76
N LYS A 133 11.16 24.27 -0.50
CA LYS A 133 12.01 24.59 0.67
C LYS A 133 13.31 23.80 0.68
N PHE A 134 13.31 22.62 0.07
CA PHE A 134 14.47 21.75 -0.09
C PHE A 134 15.20 21.96 -1.41
N GLY A 135 14.80 22.95 -2.22
CA GLY A 135 15.41 23.24 -3.52
C GLY A 135 15.13 22.18 -4.58
N VAL A 136 14.06 21.39 -4.40
CA VAL A 136 13.56 20.45 -5.40
C VAL A 136 12.44 21.15 -6.17
N THR A 137 12.65 21.41 -7.46
CA THR A 137 11.70 22.01 -8.40
C THR A 137 11.28 21.02 -9.47
#